data_AF-A0A1Q3E1T9-F1
#
_entry.id   AF-A0A1Q3E1T9-F1
#
_cell.length_a   1.000
_cell.length_b   1.000
_cell.length_c   1.000
_cell.angle_alpha   90.00
_cell.angle_beta   90.00
_cell.angle_gamma   90.00
#
_symmetry.space_group_name_H-M   'P 1'
#
loop_
_entity.id
_entity.type
_entity.pdbx_description
1 polymer ?
#
loop_
_entity_poly.entity_id
_entity_poly.type
_entity_poly.pdbx_seq_one_letter_code
_entity_poly.pdbx_strand_id
1 'polypeptide(L)'
;MQTPLLRQSFTAVSFPSIVSQGDIKSSSPETRKLISVKEAVSTARAILDKDQGGTSAVPLIPDSHLCITVEASAKIARSQVDKFKFDPQHLTVVDVMQYPADAAVNQQAMLWFPDAFAYVNVDLGPEFRGLISSWVALERTSQWKTNPSVRLPTINRPTLLAEWVDKKRYKSRLNEPDMYKDCGTDFAESVKKWWSSLQTAWRQESGRDISSSQNIGSHNWKHIDKFGLNGWFGILVCLKWWGTNLQYQLAEKTESKHKWLETVEEVHIVVEALIEYRRKAM
;
A
#
# COMPACT_ATOMS: atom_id res chain seq x y z
N MET A 1 11.57 -22.90 -65.21
CA MET A 1 12.83 -22.26 -64.77
C MET A 1 12.78 -22.15 -63.25
N GLN A 2 13.54 -23.02 -62.60
CA GLN A 2 13.66 -23.12 -61.14
C GLN A 2 14.75 -22.17 -60.65
N THR A 3 14.46 -21.45 -59.56
CA THR A 3 15.49 -20.84 -58.70
C THR A 3 14.96 -20.89 -57.26
N PRO A 4 15.60 -21.64 -56.35
CA PRO A 4 15.22 -21.71 -54.94
C PRO A 4 16.02 -20.71 -54.09
N LEU A 5 15.37 -20.06 -53.12
CA LEU A 5 16.05 -19.28 -52.09
C LEU A 5 16.15 -20.09 -50.79
N LEU A 6 17.40 -20.34 -50.43
CA LEU A 6 17.91 -20.85 -49.16
C LEU A 6 17.76 -19.81 -48.04
N ARG A 7 17.50 -20.31 -46.81
CA ARG A 7 17.99 -19.87 -45.48
C ARG A 7 16.89 -20.09 -44.42
N GLN A 8 17.15 -20.49 -43.18
CA GLN A 8 18.36 -20.94 -42.48
C GLN A 8 17.85 -21.61 -41.19
N SER A 9 18.29 -22.83 -40.92
CA SER A 9 18.04 -23.55 -39.68
C SER A 9 18.99 -23.03 -38.60
N PHE A 10 18.47 -22.58 -37.46
CA PHE A 10 19.30 -22.31 -36.27
C PHE A 10 19.34 -23.55 -35.38
N THR A 11 20.51 -24.16 -35.29
CA THR A 11 20.87 -25.19 -34.31
C THR A 11 21.08 -24.55 -32.95
N ALA A 12 20.33 -25.01 -31.94
CA ALA A 12 20.57 -24.66 -30.54
C ALA A 12 21.84 -25.35 -30.03
N VAL A 13 22.78 -24.55 -29.51
CA VAL A 13 23.99 -25.04 -28.84
C VAL A 13 23.63 -25.39 -27.40
N SER A 14 23.86 -26.65 -27.06
CA SER A 14 23.78 -27.22 -25.72
C SER A 14 25.04 -26.87 -24.93
N PHE A 15 24.89 -26.44 -23.67
CA PHE A 15 26.00 -26.32 -22.72
C PHE A 15 25.85 -27.36 -21.60
N PRO A 16 26.93 -28.06 -21.20
CA PRO A 16 26.86 -29.18 -20.28
C PRO A 16 26.78 -28.75 -18.81
N SER A 17 25.95 -29.49 -18.07
CA SER A 17 25.98 -29.63 -16.61
C SER A 17 27.34 -30.15 -16.14
N ILE A 18 27.88 -29.54 -15.08
CA ILE A 18 28.88 -30.18 -14.22
C ILE A 18 28.34 -30.19 -12.79
N VAL A 19 28.24 -31.42 -12.29
CA VAL A 19 28.01 -31.85 -10.92
C VAL A 19 29.34 -31.80 -10.17
N SER A 20 29.37 -31.34 -8.92
CA SER A 20 29.75 -32.23 -7.81
C SER A 20 29.57 -31.60 -6.43
N GLN A 21 29.05 -32.45 -5.56
CA GLN A 21 28.89 -32.37 -4.12
C GLN A 21 30.20 -32.07 -3.38
N GLY A 22 30.05 -31.40 -2.25
CA GLY A 22 30.98 -31.44 -1.13
C GLY A 22 30.17 -31.36 0.17
N ASP A 23 30.00 -32.52 0.82
CA ASP A 23 29.41 -32.68 2.15
C ASP A 23 30.29 -32.02 3.22
N ILE A 24 29.71 -31.15 4.04
CA ILE A 24 30.23 -30.82 5.38
C ILE A 24 29.07 -30.85 6.37
N LYS A 25 29.04 -31.91 7.19
CA LYS A 25 28.33 -31.96 8.48
C LYS A 25 29.20 -31.26 9.52
N SER A 26 28.68 -30.26 10.25
CA SER A 26 28.62 -30.27 11.73
C SER A 26 28.29 -28.88 12.34
N SER A 27 27.53 -28.95 13.44
CA SER A 27 27.39 -28.01 14.57
C SER A 27 26.82 -26.60 14.34
N SER A 28 25.51 -26.49 14.63
CA SER A 28 24.84 -25.47 15.47
C SER A 28 25.77 -24.78 16.49
N PRO A 29 25.66 -23.45 16.68
CA PRO A 29 24.82 -22.92 17.77
C PRO A 29 24.10 -21.58 17.49
N GLU A 30 23.03 -21.36 18.26
CA GLU A 30 22.53 -20.07 18.74
C GLU A 30 21.63 -19.21 17.83
N THR A 31 20.36 -19.59 17.87
CA THR A 31 19.18 -18.77 18.18
C THR A 31 19.46 -17.32 18.64
N ARG A 32 19.70 -16.40 17.70
CA ARG A 32 19.49 -14.96 17.93
C ARG A 32 17.98 -14.68 17.99
N LYS A 33 17.42 -14.73 19.20
CA LYS A 33 16.13 -14.10 19.50
C LYS A 33 16.27 -12.59 19.25
N LEU A 34 15.68 -12.12 18.16
CA LEU A 34 15.22 -10.73 18.06
C LEU A 34 14.14 -10.53 19.12
N ILE A 35 14.55 -10.14 20.32
CA ILE A 35 13.63 -9.58 21.32
C ILE A 35 13.06 -8.34 20.65
N SER A 36 11.75 -8.33 20.45
CA SER A 36 11.04 -7.17 19.93
C SER A 36 11.39 -5.98 20.82
N VAL A 37 11.79 -4.84 20.23
CA VAL A 37 12.09 -3.60 20.98
C VAL A 37 10.96 -3.25 21.96
N LYS A 38 9.72 -3.65 21.66
CA LYS A 38 8.56 -3.51 22.54
C LYS A 38 8.61 -4.42 23.79
N GLU A 39 9.10 -5.65 23.67
CA GLU A 39 9.31 -6.53 24.82
C GLU A 39 10.45 -6.03 25.70
N ALA A 40 11.56 -5.58 25.11
CA ALA A 40 12.67 -5.00 25.87
C ALA A 40 12.23 -3.74 26.65
N VAL A 41 11.41 -2.88 26.03
CA VAL A 41 10.83 -1.69 26.69
C VAL A 41 9.80 -2.07 27.76
N SER A 42 9.02 -3.12 27.55
CA SER A 42 8.06 -3.63 28.53
C SER A 42 8.76 -4.24 29.76
N THR A 43 9.84 -4.99 29.55
CA THR A 43 10.66 -5.56 30.63
C THR A 43 11.36 -4.46 31.41
N ALA A 44 11.90 -3.44 30.73
CA ALA A 44 12.54 -2.30 31.39
C ALA A 44 11.55 -1.49 32.27
N ARG A 45 10.30 -1.30 31.82
CA ARG A 45 9.24 -0.67 32.62
C ARG A 45 8.86 -1.50 33.85
N ALA A 46 8.71 -2.81 33.70
CA ALA A 46 8.36 -3.71 34.80
C ALA A 46 9.45 -3.77 35.90
N ILE A 47 10.70 -3.47 35.55
CA ILE A 47 11.81 -3.38 36.51
C ILE A 47 11.78 -2.04 37.26
N LEU A 48 11.46 -0.94 36.57
CA LEU A 48 11.36 0.39 37.18
C LEU A 48 10.16 0.54 38.13
N ASP A 49 9.03 -0.11 37.84
CA ASP A 49 7.83 -0.03 38.70
C ASP A 49 7.94 -0.88 39.98
N LYS A 50 8.93 -1.78 40.08
CA LYS A 50 9.18 -2.57 41.30
C LYS A 50 10.05 -1.86 42.35
N ASP A 51 10.60 -0.68 42.05
CA ASP A 51 11.58 -0.01 42.92
C ASP A 51 10.97 1.02 43.88
N GLN A 52 9.63 1.11 43.98
CA GLN A 52 8.94 2.02 44.91
C GLN A 52 8.38 1.36 46.18
N GLY A 53 8.75 0.12 46.51
CA GLY A 53 8.19 -0.56 47.68
C GLY A 53 9.15 -1.52 48.40
N GLY A 54 9.83 -1.01 49.43
CA GLY A 54 10.14 -1.76 50.66
C GLY A 54 11.01 -3.02 50.56
N THR A 55 12.29 -2.85 50.90
CA THR A 55 13.20 -3.81 51.57
C THR A 55 12.73 -5.27 51.67
N SER A 56 13.26 -6.13 50.81
CA SER A 56 13.51 -7.54 51.13
C SER A 56 14.81 -7.98 50.50
N ALA A 57 15.73 -8.48 51.33
CA ALA A 57 17.09 -8.85 50.95
C ALA A 57 17.08 -10.11 50.08
N VAL A 58 17.58 -9.99 48.85
CA VAL A 58 17.87 -11.10 47.93
C VAL A 58 19.38 -11.12 47.65
N PRO A 59 20.03 -12.29 47.52
CA PRO A 59 21.48 -12.40 47.52
C PRO A 59 22.10 -11.83 46.24
N LEU A 60 23.20 -11.10 46.42
CA LEU A 60 24.11 -10.62 45.37
C LEU A 60 24.73 -11.80 44.60
N ILE A 61 24.42 -11.90 43.31
CA ILE A 61 25.24 -12.60 42.32
C ILE A 61 25.91 -11.52 41.46
N PRO A 62 27.26 -11.47 41.37
CA PRO A 62 27.95 -10.43 40.61
C PRO A 62 28.08 -10.84 39.14
N ASP A 63 27.10 -10.48 38.30
CA ASP A 63 27.21 -10.58 36.84
C ASP A 63 27.58 -9.22 36.23
N SER A 64 28.89 -8.95 36.19
CA SER A 64 29.51 -7.74 35.61
C SER A 64 29.34 -7.61 34.09
N HIS A 65 28.83 -8.64 33.40
CA HIS A 65 28.66 -8.63 31.95
C HIS A 65 27.30 -8.09 31.46
N LEU A 66 26.27 -8.04 32.31
CA LEU A 66 24.93 -7.60 31.91
C LEU A 66 24.76 -6.06 31.97
N CYS A 67 25.47 -5.37 32.86
CA CYS A 67 25.36 -3.92 33.03
C CYS A 67 25.98 -3.14 31.85
N ILE A 68 27.04 -3.68 31.25
CA ILE A 68 27.77 -3.03 30.14
C ILE A 68 26.90 -2.97 28.87
N THR A 69 26.01 -3.94 28.65
CA THR A 69 25.17 -3.99 27.44
C THR A 69 23.99 -3.01 27.48
N VAL A 70 23.47 -2.71 28.67
CA VAL A 70 22.37 -1.75 28.85
C VAL A 70 22.86 -0.31 28.68
N GLU A 71 24.02 0.04 29.24
CA GLU A 71 24.59 1.39 29.07
C GLU A 71 25.05 1.66 27.63
N ALA A 72 25.62 0.67 26.96
CA ALA A 72 25.99 0.80 25.54
C ALA A 72 24.75 1.00 24.65
N SER A 73 23.67 0.25 24.90
CA SER A 73 22.41 0.39 24.17
C SER A 73 21.73 1.74 24.43
N ALA A 74 21.78 2.24 25.66
CA ALA A 74 21.26 3.55 26.01
C ALA A 74 22.08 4.69 25.39
N LYS A 75 23.41 4.56 25.29
CA LYS A 75 24.28 5.55 24.59
C LYS A 75 24.05 5.56 23.08
N ILE A 76 23.82 4.39 22.46
CA ILE A 76 23.47 4.30 21.03
C ILE A 76 22.09 4.94 20.79
N ALA A 77 21.10 4.67 21.64
CA ALA A 77 19.78 5.29 21.53
C ALA A 77 19.83 6.81 21.70
N ARG A 78 20.59 7.34 22.68
CA ARG A 78 20.74 8.80 22.87
C ARG A 78 21.49 9.46 21.72
N SER A 79 22.56 8.84 21.21
CA SER A 79 23.32 9.32 20.04
C SER A 79 22.49 9.37 18.75
N GLN A 80 21.53 8.45 18.58
CA GLN A 80 20.60 8.45 17.45
C GLN A 80 19.51 9.51 17.59
N VAL A 81 19.04 9.79 18.81
CA VAL A 81 18.01 10.82 19.07
C VAL A 81 18.57 12.24 18.89
N ASP A 82 19.82 12.50 19.30
CA ASP A 82 20.45 13.82 19.12
C ASP A 82 20.77 14.18 17.66
N LYS A 83 20.83 13.17 16.77
CA LYS A 83 20.99 13.40 15.32
C LYS A 83 19.69 13.80 14.63
N PHE A 84 18.53 13.51 15.21
CA PHE A 84 17.24 13.98 14.73
C PHE A 84 16.87 15.26 15.48
N LYS A 85 17.43 16.40 15.05
CA LYS A 85 16.86 17.70 15.41
C LYS A 85 15.48 17.78 14.78
N PHE A 86 14.47 17.39 15.54
CA PHE A 86 13.07 17.62 15.22
C PHE A 86 12.88 19.13 15.23
N ASP A 87 12.66 19.74 14.07
CA ASP A 87 12.31 21.15 13.97
C ASP A 87 10.80 21.30 14.22
N PRO A 88 10.37 21.78 15.41
CA PRO A 88 8.95 21.96 15.70
C PRO A 88 8.28 23.02 14.80
N GLN A 89 9.04 23.82 14.03
CA GLN A 89 8.49 24.80 13.07
C GLN A 89 8.09 24.17 11.72
N HIS A 90 8.27 22.86 11.54
CA HIS A 90 7.79 22.09 10.38
C HIS A 90 6.72 21.06 10.74
N LEU A 91 5.97 21.28 11.82
CA LEU A 91 4.67 20.64 12.02
C LEU A 91 3.67 21.21 11.01
N THR A 92 3.77 20.76 9.76
CA THR A 92 2.74 20.98 8.75
C THR A 92 1.45 20.37 9.27
N VAL A 93 0.43 21.19 9.49
CA VAL A 93 -0.92 20.72 9.80
C VAL A 93 -1.29 19.71 8.73
N VAL A 94 -1.42 18.44 9.13
CA VAL A 94 -1.79 17.37 8.20
C VAL A 94 -3.18 17.72 7.68
N ASP A 95 -3.23 18.12 6.41
CA ASP A 95 -4.48 18.52 5.74
C ASP A 95 -5.21 17.23 5.28
N VAL A 96 -5.79 16.55 6.26
CA VAL A 96 -6.65 15.38 6.08
C VAL A 96 -8.09 15.80 5.86
N MET A 97 -8.78 15.09 4.97
CA MET A 97 -10.18 15.38 4.68
C MET A 97 -11.07 15.10 5.89
N GLN A 98 -12.08 15.95 6.08
CA GLN A 98 -13.12 15.69 7.07
C GLN A 98 -14.02 14.53 6.63
N TYR A 99 -14.47 13.74 7.61
CA TYR A 99 -15.40 12.64 7.35
C TYR A 99 -16.75 13.18 6.83
N PRO A 100 -17.34 12.59 5.77
CA PRO A 100 -18.60 13.07 5.23
C PRO A 100 -19.76 12.94 6.22
N ALA A 101 -20.41 14.05 6.57
CA ALA A 101 -21.51 14.07 7.53
C ALA A 101 -22.73 13.23 7.08
N ASP A 102 -22.98 13.18 5.77
CA ASP A 102 -24.04 12.38 5.17
C ASP A 102 -23.77 10.87 5.23
N ALA A 103 -22.49 10.45 5.26
CA ALA A 103 -22.13 9.06 5.54
C ALA A 103 -22.36 8.70 7.02
N ALA A 104 -22.14 9.64 7.96
CA ALA A 104 -22.27 9.39 9.40
C ALA A 104 -23.70 9.03 9.84
N VAL A 105 -24.71 9.57 9.14
CA VAL A 105 -26.12 9.29 9.41
C VAL A 105 -26.67 8.11 8.60
N ASN A 106 -25.91 7.59 7.65
CA ASN A 106 -26.35 6.49 6.80
C ASN A 106 -25.95 5.13 7.42
N GLN A 107 -26.96 4.33 7.78
CA GLN A 107 -26.74 3.02 8.42
C GLN A 107 -25.86 2.07 7.60
N GLN A 108 -25.99 2.09 6.27
CA GLN A 108 -25.22 1.23 5.39
C GLN A 108 -23.76 1.69 5.27
N ALA A 109 -23.53 3.00 5.21
CA ALA A 109 -22.19 3.58 5.21
C ALA A 109 -21.43 3.21 6.49
N MET A 110 -22.08 3.33 7.65
CA MET A 110 -21.49 3.07 8.96
C MET A 110 -20.94 1.64 9.14
N LEU A 111 -21.34 0.68 8.31
CA LEU A 111 -20.85 -0.70 8.37
C LEU A 111 -19.44 -0.89 7.79
N TRP A 112 -18.97 0.04 6.95
CA TRP A 112 -17.72 -0.18 6.19
C TRP A 112 -16.94 1.09 5.88
N PHE A 113 -17.64 2.20 5.62
CA PHE A 113 -17.05 3.43 5.11
C PHE A 113 -16.17 4.17 6.12
N PRO A 114 -16.49 4.26 7.43
CA PRO A 114 -15.61 4.90 8.41
C PRO A 114 -14.17 4.36 8.36
N ASP A 115 -14.02 3.04 8.43
CA ASP A 115 -12.71 2.41 8.43
C ASP A 115 -12.02 2.52 7.07
N ALA A 116 -12.77 2.35 5.97
CA ALA A 116 -12.24 2.47 4.62
C ALA A 116 -11.73 3.89 4.34
N PHE A 117 -12.53 4.90 4.67
CA PHE A 117 -12.18 6.31 4.51
C PHE A 117 -10.97 6.67 5.36
N ALA A 118 -10.97 6.33 6.66
CA ALA A 118 -9.83 6.58 7.54
C ALA A 118 -8.54 5.90 7.03
N TYR A 119 -8.66 4.73 6.41
CA TYR A 119 -7.50 3.99 5.89
C TYR A 119 -6.83 4.65 4.67
N VAL A 120 -7.60 5.30 3.79
CA VAL A 120 -7.07 5.97 2.58
C VAL A 120 -6.90 7.48 2.74
N ASN A 121 -7.50 8.09 3.76
CA ASN A 121 -7.39 9.53 4.05
C ASN A 121 -6.02 9.85 4.68
N VAL A 122 -4.99 9.82 3.85
CA VAL A 122 -3.60 10.17 4.17
C VAL A 122 -3.16 11.36 3.32
N ASP A 123 -2.19 12.12 3.81
CA ASP A 123 -1.63 13.25 3.06
C ASP A 123 -0.57 12.77 2.05
N LEU A 124 -1.02 12.57 0.81
CA LEU A 124 -0.16 12.27 -0.35
C LEU A 124 -0.13 13.42 -1.37
N GLY A 125 -0.62 14.60 -0.99
CA GLY A 125 -0.76 15.76 -1.87
C GLY A 125 -2.18 15.99 -2.40
N PRO A 126 -2.42 17.17 -3.01
CA PRO A 126 -3.75 17.62 -3.40
C PRO A 126 -4.39 16.77 -4.50
N GLU A 127 -3.61 16.17 -5.40
CA GLU A 127 -4.12 15.34 -6.50
C GLU A 127 -4.79 14.07 -5.96
N PHE A 128 -4.13 13.39 -5.01
CA PHE A 128 -4.68 12.20 -4.37
C PHE A 128 -5.89 12.55 -3.49
N ARG A 129 -5.85 13.70 -2.81
CA ARG A 129 -7.00 14.22 -2.05
C ARG A 129 -8.20 14.49 -2.95
N GLY A 130 -7.99 15.09 -4.12
CA GLY A 130 -9.02 15.29 -5.14
C GLY A 130 -9.67 13.97 -5.53
N LEU A 131 -8.85 12.95 -5.81
CA LEU A 131 -9.34 11.60 -6.11
C LEU A 131 -10.19 10.99 -4.96
N ILE A 132 -9.79 11.14 -3.70
CA ILE A 132 -10.59 10.67 -2.56
C ILE A 132 -11.93 11.41 -2.52
N SER A 133 -11.93 12.73 -2.75
CA SER A 133 -13.16 13.54 -2.79
C SER A 133 -14.13 13.06 -3.87
N SER A 134 -13.63 12.78 -5.08
CA SER A 134 -14.43 12.22 -6.17
C SER A 134 -14.92 10.81 -5.85
N TRP A 135 -14.11 9.96 -5.22
CA TRP A 135 -14.57 8.65 -4.76
C TRP A 135 -15.71 8.76 -3.75
N VAL A 136 -15.60 9.68 -2.78
CA VAL A 136 -16.69 9.97 -1.82
C VAL A 136 -17.96 10.39 -2.57
N ALA A 137 -17.85 11.28 -3.56
CA ALA A 137 -18.97 11.70 -4.39
C ALA A 137 -19.58 10.53 -5.19
N LEU A 138 -18.75 9.63 -5.72
CA LEU A 138 -19.21 8.42 -6.39
C LEU A 138 -19.99 7.51 -5.43
N GLU A 139 -19.49 7.26 -4.22
CA GLU A 139 -20.19 6.41 -3.24
C GLU A 139 -21.53 7.03 -2.79
N ARG A 140 -21.62 8.37 -2.71
CA ARG A 140 -22.90 9.08 -2.49
C ARG A 140 -23.94 8.76 -3.55
N THR A 141 -23.55 8.67 -4.82
CA THR A 141 -24.51 8.32 -5.90
C THR A 141 -25.08 6.90 -5.74
N SER A 142 -24.39 6.02 -5.02
CA SER A 142 -24.89 4.68 -4.63
C SER A 142 -25.66 4.66 -3.33
N GLN A 143 -25.88 5.81 -2.67
CA GLN A 143 -26.40 5.90 -1.31
C GLN A 143 -25.62 5.02 -0.32
N TRP A 144 -24.30 4.92 -0.52
CA TRP A 144 -23.39 4.15 0.33
C TRP A 144 -23.67 2.64 0.40
N LYS A 145 -24.50 2.13 -0.52
CA LYS A 145 -24.85 0.71 -0.59
C LYS A 145 -23.60 -0.12 -0.79
N THR A 146 -23.60 -1.35 -0.28
CA THR A 146 -22.57 -2.34 -0.62
C THR A 146 -23.25 -3.53 -1.25
N ASN A 147 -22.69 -4.03 -2.33
CA ASN A 147 -23.13 -5.29 -2.91
C ASN A 147 -21.93 -6.24 -2.99
N PRO A 148 -21.85 -7.28 -2.13
CA PRO A 148 -20.75 -8.24 -2.13
C PRO A 148 -20.54 -8.93 -3.48
N SER A 149 -21.60 -9.10 -4.26
CA SER A 149 -21.58 -9.71 -5.60
C SER A 149 -21.05 -8.78 -6.68
N VAL A 150 -21.02 -7.47 -6.42
CA VAL A 150 -20.53 -6.45 -7.35
C VAL A 150 -19.09 -6.11 -6.98
N ARG A 151 -18.16 -6.47 -7.86
CA ARG A 151 -16.72 -6.24 -7.67
C ARG A 151 -16.07 -5.81 -8.97
N LEU A 152 -14.97 -5.07 -8.86
CA LEU A 152 -14.10 -4.81 -10.00
C LEU A 152 -13.50 -6.13 -10.53
N PRO A 153 -13.25 -6.23 -11.85
CA PRO A 153 -12.49 -7.34 -12.43
C PRO A 153 -11.15 -7.55 -11.72
N THR A 154 -10.81 -8.81 -11.46
CA THR A 154 -9.57 -9.21 -10.77
C THR A 154 -8.42 -9.51 -11.74
N ILE A 155 -8.65 -9.36 -13.05
CA ILE A 155 -7.64 -9.60 -14.08
C ILE A 155 -6.45 -8.64 -13.91
N ASN A 156 -5.24 -9.18 -13.75
CA ASN A 156 -4.02 -8.44 -13.44
C ASN A 156 -4.01 -7.71 -12.09
N ARG A 157 -4.97 -7.96 -11.19
CA ARG A 157 -4.99 -7.35 -9.85
C ARG A 157 -3.69 -7.65 -9.10
N PRO A 158 -3.04 -6.67 -8.45
CA PRO A 158 -1.82 -6.91 -7.67
C PRO A 158 -2.05 -8.01 -6.63
N THR A 159 -1.15 -9.00 -6.58
CA THR A 159 -1.23 -10.11 -5.60
C THR A 159 -1.27 -9.60 -4.17
N LEU A 160 -0.49 -8.55 -3.90
CA LEU A 160 -0.45 -7.89 -2.59
C LEU A 160 -1.83 -7.39 -2.13
N LEU A 161 -2.60 -6.80 -3.05
CA LEU A 161 -3.97 -6.37 -2.76
C LEU A 161 -4.88 -7.57 -2.51
N ALA A 162 -4.75 -8.64 -3.29
CA ALA A 162 -5.54 -9.86 -3.10
C ALA A 162 -5.31 -10.45 -1.72
N GLU A 163 -4.05 -10.63 -1.32
CA GLU A 163 -3.69 -11.13 0.01
C GLU A 163 -4.21 -10.25 1.14
N TRP A 164 -4.09 -8.93 1.00
CA TRP A 164 -4.59 -7.99 2.00
C TRP A 164 -6.12 -8.08 2.15
N VAL A 165 -6.85 -8.20 1.04
CA VAL A 165 -8.31 -8.42 1.05
C VAL A 165 -8.66 -9.73 1.76
N ASP A 166 -7.93 -10.81 1.46
CA ASP A 166 -8.15 -12.13 2.04
C ASP A 166 -7.85 -12.15 3.55
N LYS A 167 -6.82 -11.41 3.98
CA LYS A 167 -6.46 -11.17 5.39
C LYS A 167 -7.43 -10.24 6.13
N LYS A 168 -8.60 -9.93 5.55
CA LYS A 168 -9.63 -9.05 6.13
C LYS A 168 -9.21 -7.58 6.22
N ARG A 169 -8.36 -7.12 5.30
CA ARG A 169 -8.02 -5.70 5.10
C ARG A 169 -7.45 -5.06 6.38
N TYR A 170 -7.95 -3.88 6.73
CA TYR A 170 -7.57 -3.05 7.87
C TYR A 170 -8.07 -3.54 9.24
N LYS A 171 -8.72 -4.72 9.35
CA LYS A 171 -9.15 -5.25 10.66
C LYS A 171 -7.99 -5.51 11.63
N SER A 172 -6.78 -5.70 11.11
CA SER A 172 -5.55 -5.71 11.88
C SER A 172 -4.51 -4.85 11.18
N ARG A 173 -3.83 -3.98 11.93
CA ARG A 173 -2.68 -3.22 11.41
C ARG A 173 -1.54 -4.13 10.94
N LEU A 174 -1.49 -5.36 11.44
CA LEU A 174 -0.50 -6.37 11.04
C LEU A 174 -0.77 -6.95 9.65
N ASN A 175 -1.93 -6.68 9.05
CA ASN A 175 -2.26 -7.16 7.73
C ASN A 175 -1.74 -6.24 6.62
N GLU A 176 -1.42 -4.99 6.94
CA GLU A 176 -0.88 -4.05 5.96
C GLU A 176 0.48 -4.55 5.47
N PRO A 177 0.73 -4.58 4.15
CA PRO A 177 2.01 -5.05 3.65
C PRO A 177 3.15 -4.14 4.09
N ASP A 178 4.35 -4.71 4.20
CA ASP A 178 5.55 -3.94 4.49
C ASP A 178 5.93 -3.17 3.22
N MET A 179 5.56 -1.89 3.17
CA MET A 179 5.76 -1.06 1.98
C MET A 179 7.23 -0.99 1.54
N TYR A 180 8.20 -1.21 2.44
CA TYR A 180 9.61 -1.20 2.06
C TYR A 180 10.04 -2.51 1.40
N LYS A 181 9.50 -3.64 1.86
CA LYS A 181 9.86 -4.98 1.37
C LYS A 181 8.99 -5.44 0.21
N ASP A 182 7.71 -5.10 0.25
CA ASP A 182 6.67 -5.69 -0.59
C ASP A 182 6.25 -4.76 -1.75
N CYS A 183 6.47 -3.45 -1.63
CA CYS A 183 6.09 -2.45 -2.65
C CYS A 183 7.31 -1.93 -3.43
N GLY A 184 8.08 -2.84 -4.02
CA GLY A 184 9.13 -2.50 -4.98
C GLY A 184 8.59 -1.91 -6.30
N THR A 185 9.48 -1.70 -7.27
CA THR A 185 9.13 -1.23 -8.63
C THR A 185 8.07 -2.09 -9.31
N ASP A 186 8.09 -3.39 -9.03
CA ASP A 186 7.15 -4.36 -9.60
C ASP A 186 5.71 -4.10 -9.16
N PHE A 187 5.52 -3.53 -7.96
CA PHE A 187 4.19 -3.20 -7.48
C PHE A 187 3.56 -2.07 -8.31
N ALA A 188 4.32 -1.00 -8.59
CA ALA A 188 3.84 0.12 -9.42
C ALA A 188 3.39 -0.36 -10.81
N GLU A 189 4.19 -1.20 -11.46
CA GLU A 189 3.85 -1.77 -12.77
C GLU A 189 2.63 -2.70 -12.68
N SER A 190 2.49 -3.48 -11.60
CA SER A 190 1.30 -4.31 -11.38
C SER A 190 0.02 -3.47 -11.21
N VAL A 191 0.10 -2.33 -10.51
CA VAL A 191 -1.02 -1.40 -10.34
C VAL A 191 -1.42 -0.79 -11.68
N LYS A 192 -0.45 -0.31 -12.47
CA LYS A 192 -0.71 0.23 -13.82
C LYS A 192 -1.29 -0.83 -14.75
N LYS A 193 -0.80 -2.06 -14.68
CA LYS A 193 -1.30 -3.18 -15.49
C LYS A 193 -2.75 -3.54 -15.13
N TRP A 194 -3.08 -3.56 -13.84
CA TRP A 194 -4.45 -3.74 -13.39
C TRP A 194 -5.35 -2.57 -13.81
N TRP A 195 -4.88 -1.34 -13.61
CA TRP A 195 -5.63 -0.16 -14.03
C TRP A 195 -5.95 -0.17 -15.52
N SER A 196 -4.95 -0.55 -16.34
CA SER A 196 -5.11 -0.68 -17.80
C SER A 196 -6.11 -1.76 -18.20
N SER A 197 -6.23 -2.85 -17.43
CA SER A 197 -7.21 -3.93 -17.69
C SER A 197 -8.63 -3.56 -17.27
N LEU A 198 -8.79 -2.55 -16.42
CA LEU A 198 -10.09 -1.99 -16.06
C LEU A 198 -10.62 -0.98 -17.09
N GLN A 199 -9.73 -0.36 -17.87
CA GLN A 199 -10.13 0.56 -18.93
C GLN A 199 -11.00 -0.14 -19.98
N THR A 200 -11.98 0.59 -20.51
CA THR A 200 -12.79 0.12 -21.63
C THR A 200 -12.00 0.07 -22.93
N ALA A 201 -12.41 -0.79 -23.86
CA ALA A 201 -11.83 -0.86 -25.21
C ALA A 201 -11.80 0.52 -25.91
N TRP A 202 -12.91 1.27 -25.86
CA TRP A 202 -12.99 2.59 -26.48
C TRP A 202 -12.01 3.62 -25.87
N ARG A 203 -11.63 3.47 -24.59
CA ARG A 203 -10.58 4.31 -23.96
C ARG A 203 -9.18 3.92 -24.38
N GLN A 204 -8.97 2.64 -24.67
CA GLN A 204 -7.69 2.16 -25.18
C GLN A 204 -7.46 2.62 -26.61
N GLU A 205 -8.52 2.67 -27.43
CA GLU A 205 -8.49 3.12 -28.82
C GLU A 205 -8.33 4.64 -28.97
N SER A 206 -8.97 5.42 -28.10
CA SER A 206 -8.92 6.91 -28.11
C SER A 206 -7.67 7.50 -27.45
N GLY A 207 -6.68 6.69 -27.07
CA GLY A 207 -5.47 7.18 -26.43
C GLY A 207 -5.70 7.79 -25.03
N ARG A 208 -6.76 7.34 -24.33
CA ARG A 208 -7.16 7.81 -22.98
C ARG A 208 -7.68 9.25 -22.92
N ASP A 209 -7.96 9.88 -24.06
CA ASP A 209 -8.54 11.23 -24.07
C ASP A 209 -10.04 11.20 -23.69
N ILE A 210 -10.37 11.84 -22.57
CA ILE A 210 -11.72 11.92 -22.00
C ILE A 210 -12.31 13.31 -22.21
N SER A 211 -11.49 14.26 -22.68
CA SER A 211 -11.86 15.66 -22.86
C SER A 211 -12.93 15.86 -23.94
N SER A 212 -13.12 14.86 -24.83
CA SER A 212 -14.30 14.74 -25.69
C SER A 212 -15.54 14.28 -24.90
N SER A 213 -15.93 15.09 -23.92
CA SER A 213 -17.11 14.98 -23.05
C SER A 213 -18.44 14.69 -23.77
N GLN A 214 -18.48 14.83 -25.09
CA GLN A 214 -19.63 14.52 -25.95
C GLN A 214 -20.06 13.05 -25.90
N ASN A 215 -19.21 12.11 -25.48
CA ASN A 215 -19.51 10.67 -25.52
C ASN A 215 -19.60 9.97 -24.15
N ILE A 216 -19.58 10.69 -23.02
CA ILE A 216 -19.67 10.04 -21.69
C ILE A 216 -20.96 9.21 -21.56
N GLY A 217 -22.06 9.66 -22.17
CA GLY A 217 -23.35 8.95 -22.14
C GLY A 217 -23.52 7.83 -23.17
N SER A 218 -22.70 7.78 -24.24
CA SER A 218 -22.86 6.80 -25.33
C SER A 218 -22.11 5.49 -25.06
N HIS A 219 -21.22 5.47 -24.07
CA HIS A 219 -20.38 4.34 -23.78
C HIS A 219 -20.91 3.48 -22.63
N ASN A 220 -20.62 2.18 -22.68
CA ASN A 220 -20.99 1.24 -21.62
C ASN A 220 -19.97 1.31 -20.47
N TRP A 221 -20.37 1.90 -19.34
CA TRP A 221 -19.56 2.00 -18.12
C TRP A 221 -19.82 0.87 -17.12
N LYS A 222 -20.77 -0.04 -17.40
CA LYS A 222 -21.29 -1.02 -16.43
C LYS A 222 -20.23 -1.96 -15.83
N HIS A 223 -19.12 -2.19 -16.53
CA HIS A 223 -18.05 -3.10 -16.07
C HIS A 223 -17.18 -2.48 -14.97
N ILE A 224 -16.97 -1.15 -14.96
CA ILE A 224 -16.28 -0.41 -13.89
C ILE A 224 -17.22 0.36 -12.97
N ASP A 225 -18.50 0.41 -13.31
CA ASP A 225 -19.57 0.92 -12.44
C ASP A 225 -19.80 -0.05 -11.26
N LYS A 226 -18.88 0.02 -10.29
CA LYS A 226 -18.82 -0.77 -9.06
C LYS A 226 -18.65 0.18 -7.89
N PHE A 227 -19.22 -0.17 -6.75
CA PHE A 227 -19.27 0.69 -5.57
C PHE A 227 -19.09 -0.13 -4.30
N GLY A 228 -18.87 0.55 -3.17
CA GLY A 228 -18.60 -0.08 -1.89
C GLY A 228 -17.19 -0.68 -1.79
N LEU A 229 -17.00 -1.49 -0.75
CA LEU A 229 -15.68 -2.02 -0.35
C LEU A 229 -14.97 -2.89 -1.40
N ASN A 230 -15.71 -3.46 -2.36
CA ASN A 230 -15.17 -4.27 -3.47
C ASN A 230 -15.10 -3.50 -4.81
N GLY A 231 -15.48 -2.21 -4.80
CA GLY A 231 -15.39 -1.31 -5.93
C GLY A 231 -14.05 -0.57 -5.95
N TRP A 232 -14.12 0.75 -6.13
CA TRP A 232 -12.97 1.65 -6.30
C TRP A 232 -12.02 1.71 -5.11
N PHE A 233 -12.48 1.32 -3.92
CA PHE A 233 -11.65 1.30 -2.71
C PHE A 233 -10.33 0.53 -2.91
N GLY A 234 -10.34 -0.60 -3.62
CA GLY A 234 -9.12 -1.38 -3.87
C GLY A 234 -8.07 -0.62 -4.70
N ILE A 235 -8.50 0.21 -5.66
CA ILE A 235 -7.60 1.05 -6.47
C ILE A 235 -6.98 2.14 -5.59
N LEU A 236 -7.80 2.81 -4.77
CA LEU A 236 -7.31 3.83 -3.84
C LEU A 236 -6.27 3.29 -2.87
N VAL A 237 -6.48 2.08 -2.36
CA VAL A 237 -5.51 1.39 -1.50
C VAL A 237 -4.18 1.15 -2.22
N CYS A 238 -4.22 0.66 -3.46
CA CYS A 238 -3.01 0.48 -4.26
C CYS A 238 -2.26 1.80 -4.49
N LEU A 239 -2.99 2.87 -4.83
CA LEU A 239 -2.40 4.20 -5.05
C LEU A 239 -1.84 4.80 -3.75
N LYS A 240 -2.53 4.59 -2.62
CA LYS A 240 -2.05 4.95 -1.28
C LYS A 240 -0.70 4.28 -1.01
N TRP A 241 -0.63 2.96 -1.13
CA TRP A 241 0.59 2.19 -0.89
C TRP A 241 1.75 2.65 -1.76
N TRP A 242 1.49 2.86 -3.05
CA TRP A 242 2.49 3.38 -3.97
C TRP A 242 2.96 4.79 -3.58
N GLY A 243 2.05 5.72 -3.33
CA GLY A 243 2.41 7.09 -2.94
C GLY A 243 3.15 7.17 -1.60
N THR A 244 2.72 6.37 -0.62
CA THR A 244 3.38 6.25 0.68
C THR A 244 4.80 5.68 0.54
N ASN A 245 4.99 4.64 -0.28
CA ASN A 245 6.32 4.10 -0.56
C ASN A 245 7.26 5.16 -1.18
N LEU A 246 6.73 6.00 -2.08
CA LEU A 246 7.49 7.10 -2.69
C LEU A 246 7.87 8.19 -1.69
N GLN A 247 7.01 8.53 -0.72
CA GLN A 247 7.33 9.52 0.32
C GLN A 247 8.50 9.07 1.22
N TYR A 248 8.59 7.77 1.51
CA TYR A 248 9.70 7.23 2.31
C TYR A 248 11.04 7.18 1.54
N GLN A 249 11.00 7.11 0.21
CA GLN A 249 12.18 7.12 -0.64
C GLN A 249 12.65 8.56 -0.90
N LEU A 250 13.18 9.20 0.16
CA LEU A 250 13.54 10.63 0.25
C LEU A 250 14.52 11.17 -0.81
N ALA A 251 15.14 10.33 -1.65
CA ALA A 251 16.34 10.74 -2.38
C ALA A 251 16.26 10.82 -3.92
N GLU A 252 15.47 10.03 -4.68
CA GLU A 252 15.87 9.87 -6.09
C GLU A 252 14.84 9.35 -7.12
N LYS A 253 13.54 9.69 -7.02
CA LYS A 253 12.57 9.18 -8.02
C LYS A 253 11.50 10.18 -8.46
N THR A 254 11.94 11.33 -8.97
CA THR A 254 11.05 12.29 -9.65
C THR A 254 10.21 11.61 -10.73
N GLU A 255 10.81 10.68 -11.49
CA GLU A 255 10.10 9.93 -12.53
C GLU A 255 9.02 8.99 -11.96
N SER A 256 9.30 8.25 -10.88
CA SER A 256 8.28 7.38 -10.27
C SER A 256 7.16 8.18 -9.62
N LYS A 257 7.47 9.35 -9.04
CA LYS A 257 6.45 10.28 -8.54
C LYS A 257 5.58 10.82 -9.67
N HIS A 258 6.18 11.18 -10.81
CA HIS A 258 5.44 11.62 -11.98
C HIS A 258 4.49 10.52 -12.48
N LYS A 259 4.98 9.29 -12.67
CA LYS A 259 4.15 8.13 -13.07
C LYS A 259 3.01 7.84 -12.09
N TRP A 260 3.27 8.01 -10.79
CA TRP A 260 2.23 7.87 -9.77
C TRP A 260 1.17 8.97 -9.91
N LEU A 261 1.58 10.24 -10.08
CA LEU A 261 0.67 11.36 -10.29
C LEU A 261 -0.17 11.21 -11.56
N GLU A 262 0.44 10.82 -12.68
CA GLU A 262 -0.28 10.51 -13.93
C GLU A 262 -1.35 9.45 -13.69
N THR A 263 -1.02 8.39 -12.96
CA THR A 263 -1.99 7.31 -12.66
C THR A 263 -3.11 7.81 -11.74
N VAL A 264 -2.81 8.65 -10.74
CA VAL A 264 -3.81 9.27 -9.85
C VAL A 264 -4.76 10.15 -10.66
N GLU A 265 -4.22 10.99 -11.54
CA GLU A 265 -5.00 11.88 -12.41
C GLU A 265 -5.90 11.09 -13.36
N GLU A 266 -5.37 10.07 -14.02
CA GLU A 266 -6.18 9.21 -14.89
C GLU A 266 -7.36 8.57 -14.14
N VAL A 267 -7.10 8.01 -12.95
CA VAL A 267 -8.12 7.40 -12.11
C VAL A 267 -9.16 8.44 -11.69
N HIS A 268 -8.71 9.64 -11.31
CA HIS A 268 -9.58 10.75 -10.93
C HIS A 268 -10.55 11.14 -12.05
N ILE A 269 -10.04 11.34 -13.28
CA ILE A 269 -10.89 11.70 -14.43
C ILE A 269 -11.93 10.60 -14.72
N VAL A 270 -11.57 9.32 -14.54
CA VAL A 270 -12.51 8.20 -14.75
C VAL A 270 -13.60 8.18 -13.69
N VAL A 271 -13.26 8.46 -12.43
CA VAL A 271 -14.25 8.55 -11.34
C VAL A 271 -15.22 9.70 -11.60
N GLU A 272 -14.72 10.88 -11.99
CA GLU A 272 -15.57 12.03 -12.37
C GLU A 272 -16.50 11.71 -13.55
N ALA A 273 -15.97 11.08 -14.61
CA ALA A 273 -16.78 10.65 -15.74
C ALA A 273 -17.85 9.63 -15.33
N LEU A 274 -17.55 8.74 -14.38
CA LEU A 274 -18.51 7.77 -13.86
C LEU A 274 -19.62 8.42 -13.02
N ILE A 275 -19.29 9.45 -12.24
CA ILE A 275 -20.28 10.27 -11.52
C ILE A 275 -21.25 10.93 -12.50
N GLU A 276 -20.71 11.54 -13.56
CA GLU A 276 -21.52 12.15 -14.63
C GLU A 276 -22.42 11.12 -15.31
N TYR A 277 -21.85 9.96 -15.68
CA TYR A 277 -22.60 8.86 -16.28
C TYR A 277 -23.79 8.43 -15.39
N ARG A 278 -23.58 8.28 -14.09
CA ARG A 278 -24.66 7.93 -13.15
C ARG A 278 -25.71 9.01 -13.02
N ARG A 279 -25.30 10.29 -13.01
CA ARG A 279 -26.24 11.42 -12.94
C ARG A 279 -27.19 11.45 -14.14
N LYS A 280 -26.71 11.08 -15.32
CA LYS A 280 -27.53 11.00 -16.54
C LYS A 280 -28.43 9.76 -16.62
N ALA A 281 -28.11 8.70 -15.88
CA ALA A 281 -28.85 7.44 -15.89
C ALA A 281 -30.01 7.41 -14.88
N MET A 282 -30.08 8.39 -13.96
CA MET A 282 -31.18 8.59 -13.01
C MET A 282 -32.23 9.53 -13.60
#